data_AF-A0A7W2TD98-F1
#
_entry.id   AF-A0A7W2TD98-F1
#
_cell.length_a   1.000
_cell.length_b   1.000
_cell.length_c   1.000
_cell.angle_alpha   90.00
_cell.angle_beta   90.00
_cell.angle_gamma   90.00
#
_symmetry.space_group_name_H-M   'P 1'
#
loop_
_entity.id
_entity.type
_entity.pdbx_description
1 polymer ?
#
loop_
_entity_poly.entity_id
_entity_poly.type
_entity_poly.pdbx_seq_one_letter_code
_entity_poly.pdbx_strand_id
1 'polypeptide(L)'
;MKLTVIIFIFIFSGFNNASTMPDFPFVTVTDKSVIKVEPDITTLEFYVVTFNKQATLAKSLLNKTSNDVVIILKSNGILETEIKSFEINKQAMSIMV
;
A
#
# COMPACT_ATOMS: atom_id res chain seq x y z
N MET A 1 -0.87 86.03 -8.80
CA MET A 1 -0.54 85.36 -7.52
C MET A 1 -1.24 84.01 -7.34
N LYS A 2 -2.54 83.87 -7.63
CA LYS A 2 -3.26 82.58 -7.50
C LYS A 2 -2.76 81.48 -8.45
N LEU A 3 -2.53 81.81 -9.72
CA LEU A 3 -2.05 80.85 -10.74
C LEU A 3 -0.62 80.36 -10.46
N THR A 4 0.24 81.25 -9.97
CA THR A 4 1.64 80.94 -9.63
C THR A 4 1.74 79.95 -8.48
N VAL A 5 0.85 80.06 -7.49
CA VAL A 5 0.78 79.12 -6.34
C VAL A 5 0.30 77.75 -6.79
N ILE A 6 -0.67 77.68 -7.70
CA ILE A 6 -1.19 76.41 -8.23
C ILE A 6 -0.11 75.65 -9.00
N ILE A 7 0.67 76.35 -9.84
CA ILE A 7 1.78 75.76 -10.60
C ILE A 7 2.86 75.23 -9.66
N PHE A 8 3.16 75.96 -8.58
CA PHE A 8 4.15 75.54 -7.59
C PHE A 8 3.74 74.27 -6.84
N ILE A 9 2.44 74.12 -6.51
CA ILE A 9 1.88 72.93 -5.85
C ILE A 9 1.93 71.70 -6.79
N PHE A 10 1.69 71.90 -8.09
CA PHE A 10 1.72 70.83 -9.08
C PHE A 10 3.11 70.21 -9.25
N ILE A 11 4.16 71.04 -9.20
CA ILE A 11 5.56 70.58 -9.36
C ILE A 11 6.03 69.76 -8.16
N PHE A 12 5.58 70.09 -6.94
CA PHE A 12 5.94 69.36 -5.73
C PHE A 12 5.26 67.99 -5.59
N SER A 13 4.16 67.76 -6.30
CA SER A 13 3.38 66.52 -6.20
C SER A 13 4.02 65.33 -6.92
N GLY A 14 4.99 65.58 -7.82
CA GLY A 14 5.66 64.58 -8.65
C GLY A 14 6.81 63.79 -8.00
N PHE A 15 7.25 64.16 -6.79
CA PHE A 15 8.41 63.54 -6.13
C PHE A 15 8.06 62.42 -5.14
N ASN A 16 6.85 61.85 -5.22
CA ASN A 16 6.47 60.71 -4.42
C ASN A 16 7.03 59.42 -5.02
N ASN A 17 8.19 58.99 -4.53
CA ASN A 17 8.70 57.64 -4.77
C ASN A 17 7.96 56.69 -3.83
N ALA A 18 7.02 55.91 -4.36
CA ALA A 18 6.38 54.85 -3.58
C ALA A 18 7.45 53.83 -3.15
N SER A 19 7.50 53.50 -1.86
CA SER A 19 8.39 52.45 -1.36
C SER A 19 8.08 51.15 -2.09
N THR A 20 9.06 50.57 -2.76
CA THR A 20 8.90 49.27 -3.42
C THR A 20 8.64 48.22 -2.34
N MET A 21 7.42 47.71 -2.27
CA MET A 21 7.11 46.57 -1.42
C MET A 21 8.02 45.41 -1.89
N PRO A 22 8.82 44.79 -1.02
CA PRO A 22 9.64 43.66 -1.43
C PRO A 22 8.71 42.55 -1.90
N ASP A 23 8.93 42.03 -3.11
CA ASP A 23 8.31 40.77 -3.51
C ASP A 23 8.82 39.70 -2.55
N PHE A 24 7.94 39.15 -1.72
CA PHE A 24 8.30 38.07 -0.80
C PHE A 24 8.50 36.79 -1.62
N PRO A 25 9.73 36.26 -1.76
CA PRO A 25 9.92 35.01 -2.46
C PRO A 25 9.54 33.88 -1.50
N PHE A 26 8.31 33.40 -1.61
CA PHE A 26 7.92 32.19 -0.90
C PHE A 26 8.65 31.00 -1.56
N VAL A 27 9.62 30.44 -0.86
CA VAL A 27 10.30 29.21 -1.28
C VAL A 27 9.58 28.03 -0.62
N THR A 28 8.77 27.32 -1.40
CA THR A 28 8.08 26.11 -0.92
C THR A 28 8.98 24.90 -1.17
N VAL A 29 9.69 24.46 -0.13
CA VAL A 29 10.46 23.21 -0.19
C VAL A 29 9.53 22.02 0.02
N THR A 30 9.50 21.11 -0.96
CA THR A 30 8.84 19.81 -0.82
C THR A 30 9.93 18.76 -0.70
N ASP A 31 10.09 18.22 0.50
CA ASP A 31 10.95 17.07 0.72
C ASP A 31 10.13 15.79 0.64
N LYS A 32 10.67 14.77 -0.03
CA LYS A 32 10.05 13.45 -0.16
C LYS A 32 11.11 12.41 0.19
N SER A 33 11.00 11.85 1.38
CA SER A 33 11.79 10.70 1.79
C SER A 33 11.06 9.42 1.36
N VAL A 34 11.67 8.65 0.46
CA VAL A 34 11.18 7.33 0.07
C VAL A 34 12.22 6.31 0.53
N ILE A 35 11.83 5.49 1.49
CA ILE A 35 12.65 4.38 1.98
C ILE A 35 12.09 3.11 1.34
N LYS A 36 12.93 2.44 0.56
CA LYS A 36 12.61 1.11 0.04
C LYS A 36 13.07 0.09 1.08
N VAL A 37 12.11 -0.64 1.66
CA VAL A 37 12.37 -1.75 2.58
C VAL A 37 12.07 -3.07 1.90
N GLU A 38 12.84 -4.10 2.26
CA GLU A 38 12.55 -5.46 1.81
C GLU A 38 11.38 -6.04 2.62
N PRO A 39 10.54 -6.92 2.02
CA PRO A 39 9.50 -7.61 2.75
C PRO A 39 10.10 -8.51 3.83
N ASP A 40 9.61 -8.39 5.05
CA ASP A 40 10.03 -9.14 6.23
C ASP A 40 9.21 -10.43 6.45
N ILE A 41 8.03 -10.51 5.84
CA ILE A 41 7.08 -11.62 5.98
C ILE A 41 6.52 -12.01 4.61
N THR A 42 6.36 -13.32 4.38
CA THR A 42 5.62 -13.86 3.24
C THR A 42 4.60 -14.90 3.70
N THR A 43 3.43 -14.93 3.05
CA THR A 43 2.37 -15.89 3.32
C THR A 43 2.19 -16.79 2.09
N LEU A 44 2.24 -18.11 2.30
CA LEU A 44 1.99 -19.11 1.26
C LEU A 44 0.75 -19.91 1.61
N GLU A 45 -0.18 -20.01 0.66
CA GLU A 45 -1.41 -20.79 0.81
C GLU A 45 -1.37 -22.01 -0.09
N PHE A 46 -1.63 -23.18 0.50
CA PHE A 46 -1.69 -24.45 -0.22
C PHE A 46 -3.10 -25.02 -0.13
N TYR A 47 -3.60 -25.50 -1.25
CA TYR A 47 -4.91 -26.14 -1.35
C TYR A 47 -4.72 -27.60 -1.73
N VAL A 48 -5.18 -28.51 -0.86
CA VAL A 48 -5.18 -29.95 -1.14
C VAL A 48 -6.59 -30.37 -1.50
N VAL A 49 -6.79 -30.82 -2.74
CA VAL A 49 -8.09 -31.25 -3.26
C VAL A 49 -8.01 -32.72 -3.63
N THR A 50 -8.97 -33.52 -3.15
CA THR A 50 -9.05 -34.95 -3.44
C THR A 50 -10.42 -35.34 -3.96
N PHE A 51 -10.45 -36.15 -5.01
CA PHE A 51 -11.69 -36.69 -5.57
C PHE A 51 -11.74 -38.20 -5.38
N ASN A 52 -12.83 -38.70 -4.81
CA ASN A 52 -13.10 -40.13 -4.73
C ASN A 52 -14.61 -40.38 -4.72
N LYS A 53 -15.04 -41.50 -5.32
CA LYS A 53 -16.45 -41.94 -5.27
C LYS A 53 -16.92 -42.21 -3.84
N GLN A 54 -16.01 -42.67 -2.96
CA GLN A 54 -16.28 -42.89 -1.55
C GLN A 54 -15.70 -41.75 -0.70
N ALA A 55 -16.55 -41.10 0.09
CA ALA A 55 -16.15 -39.97 0.93
C ALA A 55 -15.09 -40.34 1.98
N THR A 56 -15.12 -41.56 2.50
CA THR A 56 -14.14 -42.08 3.46
C THR A 56 -12.74 -42.18 2.85
N LEU A 57 -12.65 -42.68 1.62
CA LEU A 57 -11.39 -42.76 0.88
C LEU A 57 -10.87 -41.37 0.53
N ALA A 58 -11.74 -40.45 0.08
CA ALA A 58 -11.35 -39.06 -0.16
C ALA A 58 -10.76 -38.41 1.10
N LYS A 59 -11.42 -38.57 2.26
CA LYS A 59 -10.93 -38.01 3.53
C LYS A 59 -9.60 -38.61 3.98
N SER A 60 -9.44 -39.93 3.85
CA SER A 60 -8.18 -40.60 4.18
C SER A 60 -7.03 -40.10 3.32
N LEU A 61 -7.27 -39.97 2.01
CA LEU A 61 -6.29 -39.47 1.05
C LEU A 61 -5.94 -38.00 1.34
N LEU A 62 -6.95 -37.18 1.64
CA LEU A 62 -6.77 -35.77 2.01
C LEU A 62 -5.89 -35.63 3.25
N ASN A 63 -6.21 -36.37 4.32
CA ASN A 63 -5.43 -36.34 5.56
C ASN A 63 -3.98 -36.77 5.33
N LYS A 64 -3.77 -37.84 4.54
CA LYS A 64 -2.43 -38.32 4.19
C LYS A 64 -1.65 -37.25 3.44
N THR A 65 -2.21 -36.70 2.37
CA THR A 65 -1.55 -35.68 1.55
C THR A 65 -1.27 -34.42 2.35
N SER A 66 -2.20 -33.96 3.20
CA SER A 66 -1.97 -32.82 4.08
C SER A 66 -0.81 -33.06 5.05
N ASN A 67 -0.71 -34.27 5.61
CA ASN A 67 0.41 -34.63 6.47
C ASN A 67 1.75 -34.67 5.70
N ASP A 68 1.75 -35.20 4.48
CA ASP A 68 2.95 -35.22 3.63
C ASP A 68 3.43 -33.79 3.29
N VAL A 69 2.49 -32.86 3.03
CA VAL A 69 2.82 -31.43 2.84
C VAL A 69 3.47 -30.84 4.09
N VAL A 70 2.92 -31.09 5.27
CA VAL A 70 3.51 -30.60 6.53
C VAL A 70 4.91 -31.16 6.74
N ILE A 71 5.14 -32.44 6.44
CA ILE A 71 6.47 -33.07 6.53
C ILE A 71 7.46 -32.38 5.58
N ILE A 72 7.05 -32.08 4.34
CA ILE A 72 7.89 -31.37 3.36
C ILE A 72 8.21 -29.95 3.84
N LEU A 73 7.24 -29.22 4.41
CA LEU A 73 7.49 -27.88 4.93
C LEU A 73 8.49 -27.92 6.09
N LYS A 74 8.32 -28.88 7.01
CA LYS A 74 9.26 -29.09 8.13
C LYS A 74 10.66 -29.46 7.63
N SER A 75 10.78 -30.29 6.59
CA SER A 75 12.09 -30.67 6.04
C SER A 75 12.80 -29.51 5.32
N ASN A 76 12.06 -28.49 4.89
CA ASN A 76 12.60 -27.25 4.33
C ASN A 76 12.85 -26.15 5.39
N GLY A 77 12.74 -26.49 6.68
CA GLY A 77 13.10 -25.58 7.78
C GLY A 77 11.96 -24.67 8.25
N ILE A 78 10.73 -24.86 7.77
CA ILE A 78 9.57 -24.12 8.27
C ILE A 78 9.17 -24.67 9.64
N LEU A 79 9.04 -23.78 10.63
CA LEU A 79 8.68 -24.17 11.99
C LEU A 79 7.20 -24.55 12.06
N GLU A 80 6.87 -25.49 12.94
CA GLU A 80 5.48 -25.92 13.14
C GLU A 80 4.56 -24.77 13.60
N THR A 81 5.11 -23.80 14.31
CA THR A 81 4.40 -22.58 14.73
C THR A 81 4.03 -21.64 13.57
N GLU A 82 4.69 -21.78 12.43
CA GLU A 82 4.46 -20.98 11.22
C GLU A 82 3.43 -21.65 10.29
N ILE A 83 3.16 -22.94 10.49
CA ILE A 83 2.21 -23.71 9.70
C ILE A 83 0.81 -23.56 10.32
N LYS A 84 -0.09 -22.90 9.60
CA LYS A 84 -1.50 -22.81 9.97
C LYS A 84 -2.33 -23.71 9.07
N SER A 85 -3.10 -24.62 9.66
CA SER A 85 -4.08 -25.42 8.92
C SER A 85 -5.43 -24.71 8.94
N PHE A 86 -6.00 -24.49 7.76
CA PHE A 86 -7.36 -23.98 7.60
C PHE A 86 -8.34 -25.10 7.20
N GLU A 87 -9.62 -24.78 7.31
CA GLU A 87 -10.80 -25.65 7.34
C GLU A 87 -10.89 -26.67 6.18
N ILE A 88 -11.34 -27.89 6.48
CA ILE A 88 -11.64 -28.92 5.46
C ILE A 88 -13.00 -28.61 4.84
N ASN A 89 -13.03 -28.17 3.58
CA ASN A 89 -14.28 -27.97 2.83
C ASN A 89 -14.65 -29.24 2.04
N LYS A 90 -15.79 -29.86 2.36
CA LYS A 90 -16.33 -31.02 1.63
C LYS A 90 -17.38 -30.55 0.61
N GLN A 91 -17.04 -30.59 -0.67
CA GLN A 91 -18.00 -30.36 -1.74
C GLN A 91 -18.47 -31.69 -2.34
N ALA A 92 -19.79 -31.92 -2.33
CA ALA A 92 -20.40 -33.03 -3.07
C ALA A 92 -20.77 -32.53 -4.47
N MET A 93 -19.92 -32.78 -5.45
CA MET A 93 -20.26 -32.50 -6.85
C MET A 93 -21.11 -33.68 -7.36
N SER A 94 -22.43 -33.49 -7.41
CA SER A 94 -23.34 -34.44 -8.06
C SER A 94 -23.14 -34.34 -9.56
N ILE A 95 -22.34 -35.25 -10.13
CA ILE A 95 -22.32 -35.44 -11.58
C ILE A 95 -23.65 -36.11 -11.94
N MET A 96 -24.59 -35.29 -12.40
CA MET A 96 -25.81 -35.76 -13.05
C MET A 96 -25.37 -36.35 -14.39
N VAL A 97 -25.34 -37.68 -14.47
CA VAL A 97 -25.16 -38.43 -15.72
C VAL A 97 -26.51 -38.54 -16.41
#